data_AF-A0A227J762-F1
#
_entry.id   AF-A0A227J762-F1
#
_cell.length_a   1.000
_cell.length_b   1.000
_cell.length_c   1.000
_cell.angle_alpha   90.00
_cell.angle_beta   90.00
_cell.angle_gamma   90.00
#
_symmetry.space_group_name_H-M   'P 1'
#
loop_
_entity.id
_entity.type
_entity.pdbx_description
1 polymer ?
#
loop_
_entity_poly.entity_id
_entity_poly.type
_entity_poly.pdbx_seq_one_letter_code
_entity_poly.pdbx_strand_id
1 'polypeptide(L)'
;GTGQAWFEDAFTNLSQISAPQDAVIWLGAEKTGLKLTNSSNTFEGVIDGVDITVTKAQTSGETAIGLGIGADDEATKEQLNKFVDAYNTLISTIDEHTQIGSEDKKRGVLASDPTMRSI
;
A
#
# COMPACT_ATOMS: atom_id res chain seq x y z
N GLY A 1 -50.51 -18.87 -4.50
CA GLY A 1 -50.05 -18.77 -3.09
C GLY A 1 -48.57 -18.47 -3.13
N THR A 2 -48.02 -17.52 -2.38
CA THR A 2 -48.51 -16.76 -1.21
C THR A 2 -48.26 -15.27 -1.46
N GLY A 3 -49.24 -14.58 -2.06
CA GLY A 3 -49.21 -13.13 -2.32
C GLY A 3 -49.48 -12.35 -1.04
N GLN A 4 -48.47 -12.33 -0.17
CA GLN A 4 -48.53 -11.59 1.07
C GLN A 4 -48.23 -10.12 0.79
N ALA A 5 -49.23 -9.26 0.95
CA ALA A 5 -49.14 -7.82 0.69
C ALA A 5 -47.96 -7.14 1.42
N TRP A 6 -47.53 -7.67 2.57
CA TRP A 6 -46.37 -7.17 3.31
C TRP A 6 -45.03 -7.41 2.61
N PHE A 7 -44.93 -8.43 1.75
CA PHE A 7 -43.72 -8.73 0.98
C PHE A 7 -43.62 -7.83 -0.25
N GLU A 8 -44.74 -7.59 -0.96
CA GLU A 8 -44.77 -6.64 -2.07
C GLU A 8 -44.56 -5.20 -1.59
N ASP A 9 -45.15 -4.83 -0.45
CA ASP A 9 -44.98 -3.50 0.15
C ASP A 9 -43.53 -3.22 0.56
N ALA A 10 -42.79 -4.24 1.00
CA ALA A 10 -41.38 -4.11 1.36
C ALA A 10 -40.47 -3.74 0.17
N PHE A 11 -40.87 -4.08 -1.07
CA PHE A 11 -40.14 -3.67 -2.28
C PHE A 11 -40.65 -2.34 -2.86
N THR A 12 -41.89 -1.93 -2.58
CA THR A 12 -42.45 -0.66 -3.07
C THR A 12 -42.19 0.51 -2.12
N ASN A 13 -42.06 0.27 -0.82
CA ASN A 13 -41.72 1.26 0.22
C ASN A 13 -40.22 1.19 0.62
N LEU A 14 -39.34 1.02 -0.37
CA LEU A 14 -37.90 1.11 -0.14
C LEU A 14 -37.54 2.56 0.20
N SER A 15 -37.36 2.83 1.49
CA SER A 15 -36.75 4.06 1.97
C SER A 15 -35.26 4.05 1.62
N GLN A 16 -34.87 4.82 0.62
CA GLN A 16 -33.47 4.99 0.23
C GLN A 16 -32.75 5.85 1.28
N ILE A 17 -32.08 5.20 2.23
CA ILE A 17 -31.35 5.87 3.32
C ILE A 17 -30.14 6.66 2.79
N SER A 18 -29.56 6.21 1.66
CA SER A 18 -28.46 6.90 0.98
C SER A 18 -28.53 6.68 -0.52
N ALA A 19 -28.54 7.77 -1.28
CA ALA A 19 -28.41 7.71 -2.73
C ALA A 19 -26.94 7.47 -3.11
N PRO A 20 -26.65 6.58 -4.08
CA PRO A 20 -25.31 6.47 -4.61
C PRO A 20 -24.95 7.83 -5.23
N GLN A 21 -23.84 8.39 -4.77
CA GLN A 21 -23.32 9.66 -5.26
C GLN A 21 -21.88 9.44 -5.67
N ASP A 22 -21.53 9.96 -6.84
CA ASP A 22 -20.15 9.95 -7.30
C ASP A 22 -19.31 10.92 -6.46
N ALA A 23 -18.09 10.52 -6.16
CA ALA A 23 -17.10 11.39 -5.56
C ALA A 23 -16.68 12.45 -6.58
N VAL A 24 -16.71 13.71 -6.18
CA VAL A 24 -16.27 14.85 -6.99
C VAL A 24 -15.19 15.59 -6.23
N ILE A 25 -14.02 15.75 -6.85
CA ILE A 25 -12.94 16.58 -6.30
C ILE A 25 -12.50 17.64 -7.31
N TRP A 26 -12.02 18.76 -6.80
CA TRP A 26 -11.44 19.84 -7.58
C TRP A 26 -9.95 19.94 -7.24
N LEU A 27 -9.09 19.73 -8.23
CA LEU A 27 -7.66 20.03 -8.12
C LEU A 27 -7.46 21.51 -8.43
N GLY A 28 -7.20 22.31 -7.39
CA GLY A 28 -7.11 23.77 -7.47
C GLY A 28 -8.37 24.46 -6.94
N ALA A 29 -8.60 25.71 -7.35
CA ALA A 29 -9.73 26.48 -6.85
C ALA A 29 -11.07 25.93 -7.37
N GLU A 30 -12.10 25.95 -6.51
CA GLU A 30 -13.45 25.51 -6.85
C GLU A 30 -13.93 26.23 -8.13
N LYS A 31 -14.48 25.48 -9.09
CA LYS A 31 -14.99 25.98 -10.39
C LYS A 31 -13.96 26.50 -11.41
N THR A 32 -12.68 26.55 -11.06
CA THR A 32 -11.60 26.99 -11.97
C THR A 32 -10.50 25.96 -12.14
N GLY A 33 -10.34 25.06 -11.16
CA GLY A 33 -9.44 23.91 -11.21
C GLY A 33 -9.96 22.75 -12.05
N LEU A 34 -9.21 21.65 -12.05
CA LEU A 34 -9.59 20.42 -12.74
C LEU A 34 -10.64 19.67 -11.91
N LYS A 35 -11.84 19.50 -12.46
CA LYS A 35 -12.89 18.68 -11.87
C LYS A 35 -12.64 17.22 -12.19
N LEU A 36 -12.52 16.41 -11.15
CA LEU A 36 -12.46 14.96 -11.25
C LEU A 36 -13.73 14.38 -10.67
N THR A 37 -14.27 13.36 -11.32
CA THR A 37 -15.49 12.67 -10.88
C THR A 37 -15.25 11.18 -11.00
N ASN A 38 -15.55 10.45 -9.93
CA ASN A 38 -15.34 9.01 -9.87
C ASN A 38 -16.48 8.37 -9.08
N SER A 39 -16.91 7.18 -9.48
CA SER A 39 -17.90 6.38 -8.77
C SER A 39 -17.37 5.84 -7.43
N SER A 40 -16.05 5.83 -7.24
CA SER A 40 -15.38 5.45 -6.00
C SER A 40 -14.74 6.66 -5.31
N ASN A 41 -14.56 6.55 -3.99
CA ASN A 41 -13.78 7.52 -3.19
C ASN A 41 -12.26 7.42 -3.43
N THR A 42 -11.82 6.39 -4.15
CA THR A 42 -10.41 6.22 -4.54
C THR A 42 -10.24 6.66 -5.99
N PHE A 43 -9.48 7.73 -6.20
CA PHE A 43 -9.11 8.26 -7.50
C PHE A 43 -7.75 7.70 -7.87
N GLU A 44 -7.75 6.57 -8.57
CA GLU A 44 -6.57 5.90 -9.10
C GLU A 44 -6.34 6.35 -10.56
N GLY A 45 -5.08 6.58 -10.94
CA GLY A 45 -4.70 6.88 -12.33
C GLY A 45 -5.18 8.24 -12.87
N VAL A 46 -5.70 9.11 -12.01
CA VAL A 46 -6.11 10.47 -12.39
C VAL A 46 -4.92 11.41 -12.50
N ILE A 47 -3.92 11.18 -11.67
CA ILE A 47 -2.58 11.73 -11.77
C ILE A 47 -1.65 10.53 -11.90
N ASP A 48 -0.75 10.57 -12.89
CA ASP A 48 0.17 9.46 -13.13
C ASP A 48 1.03 9.21 -11.88
N GLY A 49 0.99 7.98 -11.37
CA GLY A 49 1.70 7.55 -10.16
C GLY A 49 1.11 8.01 -8.82
N VAL A 50 -0.12 8.55 -8.78
CA VAL A 50 -0.75 8.99 -7.52
C VAL A 50 -2.16 8.42 -7.37
N ASP A 51 -2.37 7.72 -6.26
CA ASP A 51 -3.69 7.27 -5.82
C ASP A 51 -4.20 8.21 -4.72
N ILE A 52 -5.33 8.86 -4.96
CA ILE A 52 -5.93 9.81 -4.01
C ILE A 52 -7.17 9.17 -3.39
N THR A 53 -7.12 8.88 -2.09
CA THR A 53 -8.29 8.42 -1.33
C THR A 53 -8.96 9.59 -0.63
N VAL A 54 -10.22 9.86 -0.95
CA VAL A 54 -11.00 10.95 -0.36
C VAL A 54 -11.84 10.40 0.78
N THR A 55 -11.53 10.80 2.01
CA THR A 55 -12.21 10.30 3.22
C THR A 55 -13.35 11.21 3.70
N LYS A 56 -13.31 12.50 3.35
CA LYS A 56 -14.31 13.49 3.76
C LYS A 56 -14.45 14.59 2.70
N ALA A 57 -15.69 14.99 2.42
CA ALA A 57 -15.96 16.16 1.59
C ALA A 57 -15.57 17.44 2.35
N GLN A 58 -14.88 18.35 1.67
CA GLN A 58 -14.62 19.68 2.23
C GLN A 58 -15.90 20.51 2.24
N THR A 59 -16.11 21.25 3.32
CA THR A 59 -17.19 22.24 3.45
C THR A 59 -16.69 23.62 3.00
N SER A 60 -17.57 24.43 2.41
CA SER A 60 -17.21 25.77 1.94
C SER A 60 -16.66 26.61 3.11
N GLY A 61 -15.37 26.96 3.03
CA GLY A 61 -14.65 27.71 4.07
C GLY A 61 -13.59 26.90 4.84
N GLU A 62 -13.50 25.59 4.64
CA GLU A 62 -12.37 24.79 5.14
C GLU A 62 -11.08 25.10 4.37
N THR A 63 -9.94 25.01 5.07
CA THR A 63 -8.62 25.24 4.50
C THR A 63 -8.36 24.24 3.37
N ALA A 64 -7.81 24.72 2.25
CA ALA A 64 -7.43 23.84 1.15
C ALA A 64 -6.42 22.79 1.65
N ILE A 65 -6.65 21.52 1.28
CA ILE A 65 -5.70 20.44 1.58
C ILE A 65 -4.52 20.60 0.63
N GLY A 66 -3.35 20.92 1.17
CA GLY A 66 -2.09 20.90 0.41
C GLY A 66 -1.58 19.47 0.31
N LEU A 67 -1.53 18.91 -0.91
CA LEU A 67 -0.90 17.63 -1.19
C LEU A 67 0.52 17.87 -1.73
N GLY A 68 1.52 17.55 -0.91
CA GLY A 68 2.92 17.55 -1.33
C GLY A 68 3.33 16.19 -1.86
N ILE A 69 3.76 16.12 -3.12
CA ILE A 69 4.33 14.90 -3.72
C ILE A 69 5.84 15.09 -3.71
N GLY A 70 6.56 14.15 -3.11
CA GLY A 70 8.02 14.19 -2.99
C GLY A 70 8.63 12.79 -2.97
N ALA A 71 9.94 12.72 -3.17
CA ALA A 71 10.67 11.47 -3.05
C ALA A 71 10.72 11.02 -1.57
N ASP A 72 10.48 9.73 -1.34
CA ASP A 72 10.63 9.12 -0.02
C ASP A 72 12.07 8.63 0.18
N ASP A 73 12.93 9.54 0.61
CA ASP A 73 14.33 9.26 0.93
C ASP A 73 14.48 8.31 2.13
N GLU A 74 13.47 8.23 3.00
CA GLU A 74 13.51 7.42 4.21
C GLU A 74 13.25 5.95 3.88
N ALA A 75 12.20 5.65 3.11
CA ALA A 75 11.93 4.30 2.59
C ALA A 75 13.11 3.79 1.74
N THR A 76 13.74 4.66 0.96
CA THR A 76 14.93 4.31 0.14
C THR A 76 16.11 3.89 1.02
N LYS A 77 16.38 4.61 2.11
CA LYS A 77 17.43 4.25 3.08
C LYS A 77 17.10 2.96 3.83
N GLU A 78 15.84 2.78 4.21
CA GLU A 78 15.39 1.55 4.89
C GLU A 78 15.61 0.32 4.01
N GLN A 79 15.27 0.42 2.71
CA GLN A 79 15.47 -0.67 1.77
C GLN A 79 16.95 -1.01 1.57
N LEU A 80 17.83 0.00 1.54
CA LEU A 80 19.28 -0.19 1.49
C LEU A 80 19.81 -0.88 2.75
N ASN A 81 19.34 -0.47 3.94
CA ASN A 81 19.73 -1.12 5.19
C ASN A 81 19.28 -2.58 5.21
N LYS A 82 18.03 -2.88 4.82
CA LYS A 82 17.54 -4.26 4.71
C LYS A 82 18.39 -5.12 3.77
N PHE A 83 18.86 -4.54 2.67
CA PHE A 83 19.76 -5.25 1.74
C PHE A 83 21.12 -5.54 2.39
N VAL A 84 21.73 -4.55 3.05
CA VAL A 84 23.00 -4.72 3.77
C VAL A 84 22.86 -5.75 4.89
N ASP A 85 21.77 -5.72 5.65
CA ASP A 85 21.48 -6.67 6.72
C ASP A 85 21.28 -8.08 6.18
N ALA A 86 20.56 -8.24 5.06
CA ALA A 86 20.39 -9.53 4.40
C ALA A 86 21.73 -10.08 3.90
N TYR A 87 22.59 -9.24 3.34
CA TYR A 87 23.94 -9.62 2.93
C TYR A 87 24.81 -10.05 4.12
N ASN A 88 24.85 -9.24 5.18
CA ASN A 88 25.62 -9.56 6.38
C ASN A 88 25.11 -10.85 7.06
N THR A 89 23.79 -11.07 7.06
CA THR A 89 23.17 -12.29 7.56
C THR A 89 23.56 -13.50 6.70
N LEU A 90 23.55 -13.34 5.38
CA LEU A 90 23.96 -14.40 4.45
C LEU A 90 25.42 -14.77 4.66
N ILE A 91 26.34 -13.79 4.72
CA ILE A 91 27.76 -14.04 4.99
C ILE A 91 27.95 -14.70 6.35
N SER A 92 27.26 -14.25 7.39
CA SER A 92 27.35 -14.86 8.73
C SER A 92 26.87 -16.32 8.71
N THR A 93 25.81 -16.62 7.96
CA THR A 93 25.26 -17.97 7.81
C THR A 93 26.23 -18.86 7.01
N ILE A 94 26.82 -18.32 5.94
CA ILE A 94 27.85 -19.00 5.15
C ILE A 94 29.06 -19.27 6.04
N ASP A 95 29.56 -18.30 6.78
CA ASP A 95 30.70 -18.44 7.70
C ASP A 95 30.41 -19.47 8.79
N GLU A 96 29.22 -19.46 9.39
CA GLU A 96 28.82 -20.45 10.40
C GLU A 96 28.84 -21.87 9.85
N HIS A 97 28.34 -22.07 8.62
CA HIS A 97 28.24 -23.38 7.98
C HIS A 97 29.50 -23.83 7.22
N THR A 98 30.39 -22.90 6.85
CA THR A 98 31.65 -23.17 6.16
C THR A 98 32.88 -23.08 7.06
N GLN A 99 32.71 -22.72 8.35
CA GLN A 99 33.84 -22.58 9.27
C GLN A 99 34.74 -23.82 9.26
N ILE A 100 36.02 -23.58 9.02
CA ILE A 100 37.07 -24.58 9.10
C ILE A 100 37.40 -24.70 10.59
N GLY A 101 36.77 -25.67 11.27
CA GLY A 101 36.89 -25.83 12.72
C GLY A 101 38.34 -25.93 13.21
N SER A 102 38.61 -25.37 14.40
CA SER A 102 39.88 -25.46 15.14
C SER A 102 39.73 -26.34 16.39
N GLU A 103 40.78 -26.53 17.20
CA GLU A 103 40.75 -27.36 18.43
C GLU A 103 39.56 -27.06 19.37
N ASP A 104 39.12 -25.79 19.43
CA ASP A 104 38.02 -25.33 20.28
C ASP A 104 36.69 -25.06 19.52
N LYS A 105 36.62 -25.27 18.20
CA LYS A 105 35.41 -24.98 17.39
C LYS A 105 35.05 -26.11 16.41
N LYS A 106 33.78 -26.54 16.44
CA LYS A 106 33.25 -27.57 15.54
C LYS A 106 33.30 -27.12 14.07
N ARG A 107 33.86 -27.96 13.22
CA ARG A 107 33.89 -27.78 11.76
C ARG A 107 32.47 -27.75 11.20
N GLY A 108 32.16 -26.74 10.39
CA GLY A 108 30.86 -26.59 9.72
C GLY A 108 30.58 -27.76 8.78
N VAL A 109 29.32 -28.19 8.68
CA VAL A 109 28.91 -29.37 7.91
C VAL A 109 29.19 -29.23 6.40
N LEU A 110 29.33 -27.99 5.90
CA LEU A 110 29.63 -27.68 4.51
C LEU A 110 31.09 -27.21 4.29
N ALA A 111 31.97 -27.28 5.29
CA ALA A 111 33.34 -26.76 5.21
C ALA A 111 34.23 -27.41 4.14
N SER A 112 33.79 -28.53 3.54
CA SER A 112 34.50 -29.20 2.44
C SER A 112 33.73 -29.19 1.11
N ASP A 113 32.59 -28.49 1.05
CA ASP A 113 31.77 -28.40 -0.16
C ASP A 113 32.38 -27.39 -1.17
N PRO A 114 32.70 -27.81 -2.41
CA PRO A 114 33.24 -26.93 -3.43
C PRO A 114 32.23 -25.89 -3.96
N THR A 115 30.91 -26.10 -3.86
CA THR A 115 29.91 -25.14 -4.37
C THR A 115 29.76 -23.91 -3.48
N MET A 116 30.05 -24.04 -2.18
CA MET A 116 30.09 -22.91 -1.24
C MET A 116 31.27 -21.96 -1.48
N ARG A 117 32.31 -22.41 -2.20
CA ARG A 117 33.48 -21.60 -2.56
C ARG A 117 33.33 -20.85 -3.89
N SER A 118 32.29 -21.14 -4.67
CA SER A 118 32.08 -20.50 -5.99
C SER A 118 30.93 -19.48 -6.01
N ILE A 119 30.28 -19.27 -4.88
CA ILE A 119 29.33 -18.16 -4.65
C ILE A 119 30.08 -16.97 -4.05
#